data_AF-T1F0H2-F1
#
_entry.id   AF-T1F0H2-F1
#
_cell.length_a   1.000
_cell.length_b   1.000
_cell.length_c   1.000
_cell.angle_alpha   90.00
_cell.angle_beta   90.00
_cell.angle_gamma   90.00
#
_symmetry.space_group_name_H-M   'P 1'
#
loop_
_entity.id
_entity.type
_entity.pdbx_description
1 polymer ?
#
loop_
_entity_poly.entity_id
_entity_poly.type
_entity_poly.pdbx_seq_one_letter_code
_entity_poly.pdbx_strand_id
1 'polypeptide(L)'
;MNEHTCLELVCGQYDGLTPDGRQQRSDFKFFNQVMEQFSSMNFTDKKDKGHTLDNMVVECVYAGGKSHTDFKYFSNNYHGNCYTFNSATSWNENSSMRMSRKAGPRYGLSILFNVEQKEYVGQMSQSAGLRVVVHDPARMPFPEDEGILVAPNALTHIAVTMVNNFLLLIKTQKINGLYGNCRSTDQTDKNLTMYQKLYNVSYCEKGCLYTCLNDQIIQNCDCVDIKFPKPPTDKNSRTDLRPCSADNSTITACVDKIWRDYENENLPCSSDCTVPCSETLYKPVISREIWPSKNYLAQMAQTPNYLTLFNELNKSDSQDYGQFVVFLQDFSYTSIDESPAYEIMQFSSDIGGILGLYVGFSILTIVEFFELAADILGLICFHIYSSSKTSVKNWRREKKIRNCNRVLPFKKSQISLNEIYVSGEDDEDEEEMDPRGKPRTGSRASVLNRRDMTSVHI
;
A
#
# COMPACT_ATOMS: atom_id res chain seq x y z
N MET A 1 14.03 -13.43 -54.89
CA MET A 1 13.68 -12.07 -54.43
C MET A 1 13.24 -12.27 -53.01
N ASN A 2 14.04 -11.81 -52.04
CA ASN A 2 13.98 -12.31 -50.67
C ASN A 2 13.41 -11.21 -49.78
N GLU A 3 12.17 -11.38 -49.34
CA GLU A 3 11.56 -10.53 -48.31
C GLU A 3 10.98 -11.43 -47.21
N HIS A 4 11.89 -11.98 -46.39
CA HIS A 4 11.51 -12.39 -45.04
C HIS A 4 11.29 -11.12 -44.23
N THR A 5 10.07 -10.61 -44.25
CA THR A 5 9.63 -9.50 -43.39
C THR A 5 9.57 -9.98 -41.94
N CYS A 6 10.73 -9.99 -41.27
CA CYS A 6 10.81 -10.13 -39.83
C CYS A 6 10.24 -8.88 -39.16
N LEU A 7 8.90 -8.81 -39.07
CA LEU A 7 8.30 -8.09 -37.94
C LEU A 7 8.69 -8.82 -36.64
N GLU A 8 8.74 -8.05 -35.57
CA GLU A 8 9.45 -8.38 -34.33
C GLU A 8 8.96 -9.70 -33.69
N LEU A 9 9.90 -10.61 -33.38
CA LEU A 9 10.03 -11.37 -32.11
C LEU A 9 10.98 -12.59 -32.25
N VAL A 10 12.28 -12.33 -32.09
CA VAL A 10 13.35 -13.31 -31.80
C VAL A 10 13.50 -14.50 -32.77
N CYS A 11 14.64 -14.60 -33.43
CA CYS A 11 15.02 -15.79 -34.21
C CYS A 11 15.50 -16.93 -33.29
N GLY A 12 14.58 -17.78 -32.81
CA GLY A 12 14.89 -19.00 -32.06
C GLY A 12 14.83 -20.27 -32.93
N GLN A 13 15.58 -21.31 -32.55
CA GLN A 13 15.39 -22.64 -33.13
C GLN A 13 14.16 -23.32 -32.51
N TYR A 14 13.45 -24.10 -33.31
CA TYR A 14 12.27 -24.85 -32.89
C TYR A 14 12.58 -26.34 -32.84
N ASP A 15 12.17 -26.99 -31.76
CA ASP A 15 12.12 -28.45 -31.68
C ASP A 15 10.97 -29.01 -32.54
N GLY A 16 10.90 -30.34 -32.62
CA GLY A 16 9.77 -31.03 -33.22
C GLY A 16 8.44 -30.77 -32.46
N LEU A 17 7.32 -31.12 -33.10
CA LEU A 17 6.01 -31.01 -32.47
C LEU A 17 5.95 -31.84 -31.18
N THR A 18 5.51 -31.22 -30.10
CA THR A 18 5.21 -31.90 -28.83
C THR A 18 4.00 -32.82 -29.00
N PRO A 19 3.74 -33.76 -28.07
CA PRO A 19 2.56 -34.64 -28.11
C PRO A 19 1.21 -33.89 -28.11
N ASP A 20 1.17 -32.63 -27.67
CA ASP A 20 0.01 -31.72 -27.71
C ASP A 20 -0.06 -30.92 -29.04
N GLY A 21 0.70 -31.31 -30.06
CA GLY A 21 0.72 -30.68 -31.38
C GLY A 21 1.35 -29.29 -31.44
N ARG A 22 1.94 -28.79 -30.34
CA ARG A 22 2.57 -27.46 -30.28
C ARG A 22 4.05 -27.54 -30.62
N GLN A 23 4.56 -26.56 -31.38
CA GLN A 23 5.98 -26.44 -31.70
C GLN A 23 6.69 -25.60 -30.63
N GLN A 24 7.49 -26.23 -29.78
CA GLN A 24 8.25 -25.55 -28.72
C GLN A 24 9.58 -25.03 -29.28
N ARG A 25 10.05 -23.86 -28.81
CA ARG A 25 11.41 -23.42 -29.10
C ARG A 25 12.41 -24.11 -28.17
N SER A 26 13.56 -24.53 -28.70
CA SER A 26 14.57 -25.27 -27.94
C SER A 26 15.29 -24.37 -26.92
N ASP A 27 15.46 -23.08 -27.24
CA ASP A 27 15.95 -22.05 -26.33
C ASP A 27 15.07 -21.94 -25.07
N PHE A 28 13.75 -21.92 -25.24
CA PHE A 28 12.76 -21.84 -24.15
C PHE A 28 12.77 -23.09 -23.27
N LYS A 29 12.94 -24.29 -23.84
CA LYS A 29 13.05 -25.51 -23.01
C LYS A 29 14.34 -25.51 -22.18
N PHE A 30 15.48 -25.20 -22.79
CA PHE A 30 16.76 -25.10 -22.09
C PHE A 30 16.72 -24.02 -21.00
N PHE A 31 16.16 -22.85 -21.31
CA PHE A 31 15.92 -21.77 -20.35
C PHE A 31 15.15 -22.27 -19.13
N ASN A 32 14.02 -22.94 -19.32
CA ASN A 32 13.19 -23.44 -18.21
C ASN A 32 13.93 -24.47 -17.34
N GLN A 33 14.73 -25.37 -17.93
CA GLN A 33 15.55 -26.34 -17.18
C GLN A 33 16.64 -25.64 -16.34
N VAL A 34 17.32 -24.63 -16.89
CA VAL A 34 18.29 -23.82 -16.14
C VAL A 34 17.59 -23.03 -15.02
N MET A 35 16.39 -22.52 -15.27
CA MET A 35 15.60 -21.78 -14.27
C MET A 35 15.01 -22.67 -13.17
N GLU A 36 14.63 -23.91 -13.47
CA GLU A 36 14.25 -24.93 -12.48
C GLU A 36 15.41 -25.19 -11.51
N GLN A 37 16.62 -25.40 -12.06
CA GLN A 37 17.84 -25.55 -11.27
C GLN A 37 18.15 -24.28 -10.46
N PHE A 38 18.18 -23.09 -11.08
CA PHE A 38 18.45 -21.84 -10.36
C PHE A 38 17.44 -21.60 -9.24
N SER A 39 16.14 -21.75 -9.50
CA SER A 39 15.08 -21.56 -8.52
C SER A 39 15.25 -22.45 -7.28
N SER A 40 15.76 -23.67 -7.46
CA SER A 40 16.05 -24.62 -6.37
C SER A 40 17.24 -24.25 -5.47
N MET A 41 18.17 -23.39 -5.91
CA MET A 41 19.39 -23.07 -5.16
C MET A 41 19.14 -22.15 -3.95
N ASN A 42 20.04 -22.21 -2.95
CA ASN A 42 19.95 -21.34 -1.77
C ASN A 42 20.23 -19.87 -2.10
N PHE A 43 19.81 -18.96 -1.23
CA PHE A 43 19.98 -17.51 -1.42
C PHE A 43 21.45 -17.08 -1.63
N THR A 44 22.39 -17.71 -0.90
CA THR A 44 23.83 -17.48 -1.08
C THR A 44 24.31 -17.98 -2.44
N ASP A 45 24.01 -19.25 -2.77
CA ASP A 45 24.40 -19.88 -4.04
C ASP A 45 23.86 -19.12 -5.27
N LYS A 46 22.65 -18.54 -5.17
CA LYS A 46 22.07 -17.65 -6.19
C LYS A 46 22.88 -16.37 -6.35
N LYS A 47 23.20 -15.72 -5.22
CA LYS A 47 23.96 -14.47 -5.19
C LYS A 47 25.36 -14.64 -5.78
N ASP A 48 26.06 -15.70 -5.39
CA ASP A 48 27.46 -15.95 -5.74
C ASP A 48 27.64 -16.41 -7.20
N LYS A 49 26.55 -16.76 -7.90
CA LYS A 49 26.51 -17.14 -9.32
C LYS A 49 25.99 -16.05 -10.25
N GLY A 50 25.44 -14.96 -9.74
CA GLY A 50 25.01 -13.81 -10.53
C GLY A 50 26.07 -12.70 -10.57
N HIS A 51 25.93 -11.75 -11.51
CA HIS A 51 26.80 -10.57 -11.57
C HIS A 51 26.82 -9.81 -10.24
N THR A 52 28.00 -9.34 -9.84
CA THR A 52 28.19 -8.58 -8.60
C THR A 52 28.02 -7.09 -8.85
N LEU A 53 27.60 -6.34 -7.83
CA LEU A 53 27.50 -4.87 -7.91
C LEU A 53 28.84 -4.22 -8.29
N ASP A 54 29.95 -4.70 -7.72
CA ASP A 54 31.29 -4.13 -7.94
C ASP A 54 31.87 -4.42 -9.34
N ASN A 55 31.45 -5.51 -10.00
CA ASN A 55 31.77 -5.77 -11.40
C ASN A 55 30.87 -4.94 -12.33
N MET A 56 29.57 -4.91 -12.04
CA MET A 56 28.55 -4.32 -12.90
C MET A 56 28.55 -2.78 -12.87
N VAL A 57 28.86 -2.15 -11.74
CA VAL A 57 28.80 -0.69 -11.53
C VAL A 57 30.21 -0.13 -11.32
N VAL A 58 30.84 0.26 -12.43
CA VAL A 58 32.21 0.79 -12.48
C VAL A 58 32.33 2.17 -11.82
N GLU A 59 31.35 3.05 -12.02
CA GLU A 59 31.27 4.33 -11.31
C GLU A 59 29.81 4.75 -11.05
N CYS A 60 29.48 5.00 -9.78
CA CYS A 60 28.20 5.52 -9.32
C CYS A 60 28.38 6.93 -8.70
N VAL A 61 27.73 7.92 -9.31
CA VAL A 61 27.72 9.32 -8.85
C VAL A 61 26.27 9.80 -8.66
N TYR A 62 25.92 10.21 -7.45
CA TYR A 62 24.62 10.82 -7.12
C TYR A 62 24.80 12.27 -6.67
N ALA A 63 24.09 13.20 -7.31
CA ALA A 63 24.12 14.64 -7.01
C ALA A 63 25.53 15.28 -6.93
N GLY A 64 26.54 14.67 -7.59
CA GLY A 64 27.94 15.10 -7.60
C GLY A 64 28.85 14.44 -6.55
N GLY A 65 28.36 13.51 -5.73
CA GLY A 65 29.17 12.67 -4.84
C GLY A 65 29.16 11.20 -5.25
N LYS A 66 30.19 10.41 -4.90
CA LYS A 66 30.22 8.96 -5.15
C LYS A 66 29.25 8.22 -4.22
N SER A 67 28.52 7.23 -4.74
CA SER A 67 27.36 6.61 -4.05
C SER A 67 27.25 5.08 -4.21
N HIS A 68 28.38 4.36 -4.22
CA HIS A 68 28.40 2.89 -4.38
C HIS A 68 27.77 2.11 -3.19
N THR A 69 27.61 2.72 -2.02
CA THR A 69 27.18 2.02 -0.78
C THR A 69 25.67 1.84 -0.61
N ASP A 70 24.86 2.47 -1.47
CA ASP A 70 23.44 2.71 -1.15
C ASP A 70 22.46 1.77 -1.89
N PHE A 71 22.97 0.63 -2.37
CA PHE A 71 22.21 -0.38 -3.11
C PHE A 71 21.75 -1.52 -2.20
N LYS A 72 20.46 -1.87 -2.29
CA LYS A 72 19.93 -3.11 -1.71
C LYS A 72 19.94 -4.22 -2.75
N TYR A 73 20.59 -5.34 -2.44
CA TYR A 73 20.49 -6.58 -3.21
C TYR A 73 19.11 -7.23 -3.04
N PHE A 74 18.53 -7.70 -4.14
CA PHE A 74 17.48 -8.71 -4.14
C PHE A 74 17.71 -9.73 -5.26
N SER A 75 17.30 -10.98 -5.03
CA SER A 75 17.27 -11.99 -6.08
C SER A 75 15.94 -11.92 -6.82
N ASN A 76 16.03 -11.77 -8.13
CA ASN A 76 14.97 -11.98 -9.10
C ASN A 76 15.20 -13.34 -9.78
N ASN A 77 14.14 -14.04 -10.20
CA ASN A 77 14.33 -15.32 -10.90
C ASN A 77 14.81 -15.09 -12.34
N TYR A 78 14.05 -14.38 -13.18
CA TYR A 78 14.37 -14.16 -14.61
C TYR A 78 15.69 -13.43 -14.88
N HIS A 79 16.17 -12.62 -13.95
CA HIS A 79 17.31 -11.72 -14.12
C HIS A 79 18.42 -11.90 -13.07
N GLY A 80 18.28 -12.87 -12.16
CA GLY A 80 19.31 -13.21 -11.18
C GLY A 80 19.54 -12.11 -10.14
N ASN A 81 20.74 -11.51 -10.14
CA ASN A 81 21.12 -10.49 -9.16
C ASN A 81 20.59 -9.12 -9.56
N CYS A 82 19.76 -8.52 -8.72
CA CYS A 82 19.25 -7.16 -8.90
C CYS A 82 19.64 -6.25 -7.72
N TYR A 83 19.81 -4.96 -8.00
CA TYR A 83 20.33 -3.98 -7.04
C TYR A 83 19.52 -2.67 -7.13
N THR A 84 18.76 -2.34 -6.09
CA THR A 84 17.96 -1.11 -6.01
C THR A 84 18.70 -0.02 -5.24
N PHE A 85 18.93 1.13 -5.85
CA PHE A 85 19.47 2.32 -5.20
C PHE A 85 18.42 2.99 -4.30
N ASN A 86 18.81 3.39 -3.08
CA ASN A 86 17.98 4.23 -2.21
C ASN A 86 16.62 3.57 -1.84
N SER A 87 16.59 2.24 -1.62
CA SER A 87 15.39 1.49 -1.20
C SER A 87 14.95 1.83 0.24
N ALA A 88 13.64 1.90 0.49
CA ALA A 88 13.08 2.22 1.81
C ALA A 88 13.51 1.25 2.92
N THR A 89 13.70 -0.01 2.55
CA THR A 89 14.03 -1.11 3.47
C THR A 89 15.50 -1.13 3.90
N SER A 90 16.32 -0.19 3.43
CA SER A 90 17.71 0.05 3.85
C SER A 90 17.84 1.22 4.85
N TRP A 91 16.73 1.81 5.28
CA TRP A 91 16.71 2.94 6.21
C TRP A 91 16.55 2.48 7.66
N ASN A 92 17.58 2.73 8.46
CA ASN A 92 17.56 2.67 9.93
C ASN A 92 17.38 4.11 10.46
N GLU A 93 17.23 4.28 11.78
CA GLU A 93 17.08 5.62 12.41
C GLU A 93 18.18 6.64 12.05
N ASN A 94 19.36 6.17 11.61
CA ASN A 94 20.50 6.99 11.19
C ASN A 94 20.66 7.16 9.66
N SER A 95 19.92 6.44 8.81
CA SER A 95 20.01 6.56 7.34
C SER A 95 18.73 7.16 6.76
N SER A 96 18.86 8.26 6.03
CA SER A 96 17.74 8.97 5.42
C SER A 96 17.71 8.84 3.90
N MET A 97 16.51 8.83 3.35
CA MET A 97 16.19 8.87 1.92
C MET A 97 17.03 9.95 1.20
N ARG A 98 17.74 9.59 0.13
CA ARG A 98 18.51 10.56 -0.66
C ARG A 98 17.56 11.41 -1.52
N MET A 99 17.52 12.71 -1.21
CA MET A 99 16.69 13.71 -1.89
C MET A 99 17.49 14.48 -2.94
N SER A 100 16.92 14.70 -4.14
CA SER A 100 17.52 15.65 -5.08
C SER A 100 16.97 17.06 -4.84
N ARG A 101 17.87 18.06 -4.86
CA ARG A 101 17.55 19.46 -4.55
C ARG A 101 17.53 20.38 -5.77
N LYS A 102 17.92 19.87 -6.94
CA LYS A 102 17.92 20.58 -8.22
C LYS A 102 17.53 19.60 -9.33
N ALA A 103 16.81 20.08 -10.35
CA ALA A 103 16.45 19.28 -11.50
C ALA A 103 17.59 19.22 -12.54
N GLY A 104 17.52 18.25 -13.45
CA GLY A 104 18.47 18.05 -14.55
C GLY A 104 19.62 17.05 -14.26
N PRO A 105 20.31 16.55 -15.32
CA PRO A 105 21.19 15.38 -15.25
C PRO A 105 22.29 15.44 -14.16
N ARG A 106 22.90 16.61 -13.96
CA ARG A 106 23.99 16.82 -12.99
C ARG A 106 23.59 16.57 -11.52
N TYR A 107 22.30 16.54 -11.24
CA TYR A 107 21.73 16.34 -9.90
C TYR A 107 20.95 15.03 -9.75
N GLY A 108 21.02 14.16 -10.75
CA GLY A 108 20.48 12.80 -10.72
C GLY A 108 21.48 11.75 -10.20
N LEU A 109 21.19 10.50 -10.53
CA LEU A 109 22.10 9.36 -10.43
C LEU A 109 22.74 9.12 -11.81
N SER A 110 24.07 9.08 -11.88
CA SER A 110 24.84 8.67 -13.05
C SER A 110 25.56 7.37 -12.74
N ILE A 111 25.34 6.34 -13.56
CA ILE A 111 26.01 5.05 -13.47
C ILE A 111 26.76 4.77 -14.77
N LEU A 112 28.07 4.57 -14.67
CA LEU A 112 28.87 3.85 -15.65
C LEU A 112 28.82 2.37 -15.31
N PHE A 113 28.41 1.54 -16.26
CA PHE A 113 28.23 0.10 -16.07
C PHE A 113 29.06 -0.74 -17.04
N ASN A 114 29.26 -1.99 -16.65
CA ASN A 114 29.84 -3.08 -17.42
C ASN A 114 28.82 -4.24 -17.44
N VAL A 115 28.49 -4.79 -18.60
CA VAL A 115 27.55 -5.92 -18.74
C VAL A 115 28.21 -7.29 -18.79
N GLU A 116 29.54 -7.38 -18.87
CA GLU A 116 30.32 -8.63 -18.90
C GLU A 116 29.78 -9.68 -19.90
N GLN A 117 29.62 -9.33 -21.19
CA GLN A 117 29.00 -10.21 -22.21
C GLN A 117 29.74 -11.56 -22.34
N LYS A 118 31.04 -11.60 -22.03
CA LYS A 118 31.83 -12.85 -21.99
C LYS A 118 31.30 -13.91 -21.02
N GLU A 119 30.55 -13.52 -19.98
CA GLU A 119 29.95 -14.42 -18.99
C GLU A 119 28.50 -14.84 -19.37
N TYR A 120 27.97 -14.33 -20.49
CA TYR A 120 26.58 -14.60 -20.89
C TYR A 120 26.37 -16.05 -21.32
N VAL A 121 25.29 -16.66 -20.82
CA VAL A 121 24.79 -17.96 -21.30
C VAL A 121 24.16 -17.76 -22.68
N GLY A 122 24.95 -17.88 -23.75
CA GLY A 122 24.54 -17.54 -25.12
C GLY A 122 23.35 -18.30 -25.72
N GLN A 123 22.88 -19.38 -25.08
CA GLN A 123 21.61 -20.05 -25.43
C GLN A 123 20.36 -19.38 -24.84
N MET A 124 20.53 -18.45 -23.89
CA MET A 124 19.47 -17.73 -23.17
C MET A 124 19.59 -16.20 -23.37
N SER A 125 20.80 -15.67 -23.30
CA SER A 125 21.08 -14.22 -23.32
C SER A 125 21.29 -13.68 -24.74
N GLN A 126 20.19 -13.46 -25.46
CA GLN A 126 20.19 -12.99 -26.86
C GLN A 126 20.43 -11.48 -27.04
N SER A 127 20.35 -10.70 -25.96
CA SER A 127 20.46 -9.23 -25.98
C SER A 127 21.34 -8.73 -24.84
N ALA A 128 22.25 -7.79 -25.13
CA ALA A 128 23.15 -7.20 -24.15
C ALA A 128 22.69 -5.81 -23.68
N GLY A 129 22.74 -5.60 -22.36
CA GLY A 129 22.26 -4.38 -21.70
C GLY A 129 21.73 -4.65 -20.30
N LEU A 130 21.40 -3.59 -19.59
CA LEU A 130 20.75 -3.64 -18.27
C LEU A 130 19.25 -3.36 -18.39
N ARG A 131 18.47 -3.86 -17.42
CA ARG A 131 17.08 -3.44 -17.17
C ARG A 131 17.09 -2.49 -15.98
N VAL A 132 16.55 -1.29 -16.16
CA VAL A 132 16.49 -0.23 -15.15
C VAL A 132 15.02 0.12 -14.87
N VAL A 133 14.62 0.17 -13.60
CA VAL A 133 13.21 0.40 -13.19
C VAL A 133 13.14 1.59 -12.26
N VAL A 134 12.38 2.63 -12.61
CA VAL A 134 12.16 3.79 -11.72
C VAL A 134 10.86 3.59 -10.95
N HIS A 135 10.94 3.28 -9.65
CA HIS A 135 9.79 2.84 -8.84
C HIS A 135 9.68 3.54 -7.48
N ASP A 136 8.53 3.42 -6.80
CA ASP A 136 8.36 3.91 -5.42
C ASP A 136 9.27 3.17 -4.44
N PRO A 137 9.89 3.85 -3.44
CA PRO A 137 10.96 3.28 -2.60
C PRO A 137 10.52 2.10 -1.74
N ALA A 138 9.22 2.04 -1.43
CA ALA A 138 8.61 0.98 -0.64
C ALA A 138 7.98 -0.11 -1.51
N ARG A 139 7.68 0.16 -2.79
CA ARG A 139 7.11 -0.80 -3.76
C ARG A 139 8.17 -1.78 -4.27
N MET A 140 7.72 -3.00 -4.60
CA MET A 140 8.53 -4.00 -5.31
C MET A 140 8.71 -3.62 -6.79
N PRO A 141 9.93 -3.60 -7.35
CA PRO A 141 10.14 -3.51 -8.79
C PRO A 141 9.86 -4.84 -9.49
N PHE A 142 9.32 -4.77 -10.71
CA PHE A 142 9.11 -5.92 -11.61
C PHE A 142 9.80 -5.64 -12.95
N PRO A 143 11.13 -5.87 -13.08
CA PRO A 143 11.89 -5.51 -14.28
C PRO A 143 11.49 -6.27 -15.56
N GLU A 144 10.73 -7.36 -15.42
CA GLU A 144 10.09 -8.09 -16.51
C GLU A 144 9.06 -7.23 -17.25
N ASP A 145 8.26 -6.45 -16.51
CA ASP A 145 7.18 -5.62 -17.04
C ASP A 145 7.56 -4.13 -17.18
N GLU A 146 8.37 -3.62 -16.25
CA GLU A 146 8.65 -2.19 -16.03
C GLU A 146 10.11 -1.82 -16.39
N GLY A 147 10.88 -2.76 -16.92
CA GLY A 147 12.30 -2.61 -17.24
C GLY A 147 12.59 -1.76 -18.48
N ILE A 148 13.18 -0.58 -18.27
CA ILE A 148 13.79 0.22 -19.33
C ILE A 148 15.08 -0.48 -19.79
N LEU A 149 15.18 -0.77 -21.08
CA LEU A 149 16.37 -1.39 -21.68
C LEU A 149 17.48 -0.35 -21.90
N VAL A 150 18.58 -0.49 -21.16
CA VAL A 150 19.78 0.34 -21.27
C VAL A 150 20.88 -0.47 -21.94
N ALA A 151 21.11 -0.24 -23.23
CA ALA A 151 22.12 -0.96 -24.01
C ALA A 151 23.50 -0.25 -24.00
N PRO A 152 24.61 -1.01 -24.05
CA PRO A 152 25.98 -0.50 -24.02
C PRO A 152 26.38 0.28 -25.30
N ASN A 153 27.63 0.76 -25.37
CA ASN A 153 28.14 1.72 -26.38
C ASN A 153 27.30 3.01 -26.48
N ALA A 154 26.66 3.40 -25.37
CA ALA A 154 25.77 4.55 -25.32
C ALA A 154 25.64 5.15 -23.92
N LEU A 155 25.24 6.41 -23.89
CA LEU A 155 24.76 7.13 -22.74
C LEU A 155 23.24 7.27 -22.87
N THR A 156 22.49 6.69 -21.93
CA THR A 156 21.02 6.73 -21.88
C THR A 156 20.55 7.70 -20.78
N HIS A 157 19.88 8.77 -21.18
CA HIS A 157 19.26 9.73 -20.28
C HIS A 157 17.83 9.31 -19.99
N ILE A 158 17.49 9.16 -18.71
CA ILE A 158 16.16 8.80 -18.23
C ILE A 158 15.64 10.00 -17.44
N ALA A 159 15.00 10.93 -18.14
CA ALA A 159 14.38 12.11 -17.55
C ALA A 159 13.07 11.67 -16.87
N VAL A 160 13.09 11.60 -15.54
CA VAL A 160 11.93 11.23 -14.74
C VAL A 160 11.08 12.48 -14.51
N THR A 161 9.83 12.41 -14.96
CA THR A 161 8.84 13.44 -14.68
C THR A 161 7.68 12.82 -13.89
N MET A 162 7.15 13.57 -12.94
CA MET A 162 5.96 13.18 -12.16
C MET A 162 4.70 13.53 -12.97
N VAL A 163 4.54 12.82 -14.10
CA VAL A 163 3.67 13.20 -15.23
C VAL A 163 2.19 12.92 -14.94
N ASN A 164 1.41 14.00 -14.89
CA ASN A 164 0.02 13.96 -15.30
C ASN A 164 -0.11 13.41 -16.72
N ASN A 165 -0.81 12.29 -16.87
CA ASN A 165 -1.83 12.26 -17.92
C ASN A 165 -2.88 11.19 -17.64
N PHE A 166 -4.12 11.60 -17.88
CA PHE A 166 -5.41 10.91 -17.93
C PHE A 166 -5.46 9.45 -17.41
N LEU A 167 -6.29 9.26 -16.37
CA LEU A 167 -6.46 8.04 -15.56
C LEU A 167 -5.21 7.65 -14.74
N LEU A 168 -5.44 7.39 -13.45
CA LEU A 168 -4.51 6.69 -12.54
C LEU A 168 -3.11 7.32 -12.34
N LEU A 169 -3.02 8.65 -12.16
CA LEU A 169 -2.31 9.13 -10.97
C LEU A 169 -3.37 9.30 -9.89
N ILE A 170 -3.18 8.68 -8.73
CA ILE A 170 -3.95 9.05 -7.54
C ILE A 170 -3.14 8.72 -6.28
N LYS A 171 -3.03 9.70 -5.38
CA LYS A 171 -2.72 9.42 -3.98
C LYS A 171 -4.02 9.01 -3.31
N THR A 172 -4.59 7.88 -3.73
CA THR A 172 -5.98 7.54 -3.42
C THR A 172 -6.21 7.37 -1.93
N GLN A 173 -6.73 8.41 -1.28
CA GLN A 173 -7.69 8.22 -0.20
C GLN A 173 -9.04 7.77 -0.80
N LYS A 174 -9.01 6.66 -1.57
CA LYS A 174 -10.20 5.95 -2.04
C LYS A 174 -10.99 5.63 -0.79
N ILE A 175 -12.22 6.11 -0.73
CA ILE A 175 -13.02 6.02 0.50
C ILE A 175 -13.55 4.58 0.59
N ASN A 176 -12.73 3.72 1.19
CA ASN A 176 -12.93 2.29 1.29
C ASN A 176 -14.33 1.97 1.86
N GLY A 177 -15.03 1.04 1.20
CA GLY A 177 -16.42 0.70 1.49
C GLY A 177 -17.35 1.20 0.40
N LEU A 178 -18.14 2.24 0.69
CA LEU A 178 -19.28 2.64 -0.15
C LEU A 178 -18.93 3.36 -1.45
N TYR A 179 -17.69 3.86 -1.61
CA TYR A 179 -17.27 4.61 -2.81
C TYR A 179 -16.33 3.80 -3.70
N GLY A 180 -15.64 2.80 -3.15
CA GLY A 180 -14.72 1.94 -3.88
C GLY A 180 -14.00 0.95 -2.97
N ASN A 181 -13.34 -0.02 -3.58
CA ASN A 181 -12.52 -1.02 -2.90
C ASN A 181 -11.03 -0.72 -3.18
N CYS A 182 -10.28 -0.33 -2.15
CA CYS A 182 -8.82 -0.18 -2.20
C CYS A 182 -8.20 -0.80 -0.96
N ARG A 183 -6.94 -1.23 -1.09
CA ARG A 183 -6.19 -1.85 0.01
C ARG A 183 -5.19 -0.87 0.59
N SER A 184 -5.16 -0.74 1.93
CA SER A 184 -4.15 0.10 2.57
C SER A 184 -2.75 -0.46 2.32
N THR A 185 -1.78 0.44 2.19
CA THR A 185 -0.36 0.11 2.06
C THR A 185 0.28 -0.30 3.39
N ASP A 186 -0.43 -0.13 4.51
CA ASP A 186 0.07 -0.39 5.87
C ASP A 186 0.26 -1.88 6.18
N GLN A 187 1.32 -2.19 6.94
CA GLN A 187 1.66 -3.56 7.36
C GLN A 187 0.78 -4.12 8.51
N THR A 188 -0.32 -3.44 8.86
CA THR A 188 -1.30 -3.89 9.87
C THR A 188 -2.24 -4.99 9.36
N ASP A 189 -2.18 -5.28 8.06
CA ASP A 189 -3.05 -6.19 7.36
C ASP A 189 -2.69 -7.67 7.60
N LYS A 190 -3.67 -8.49 7.99
CA LYS A 190 -3.42 -9.92 8.34
C LYS A 190 -2.98 -10.78 7.15
N ASN A 191 -3.35 -10.38 5.93
CA ASN A 191 -3.18 -11.18 4.72
C ASN A 191 -2.07 -10.60 3.80
N LEU A 192 -0.88 -10.32 4.35
CA LEU A 192 0.26 -9.80 3.58
C LEU A 192 0.60 -10.70 2.36
N THR A 193 0.91 -10.09 1.23
CA THR A 193 1.31 -10.81 0.00
C THR A 193 2.68 -11.49 0.18
N MET A 194 3.02 -12.40 -0.74
CA MET A 194 4.32 -13.10 -0.72
C MET A 194 5.48 -12.11 -0.81
N TYR A 195 5.38 -11.10 -1.68
CA TYR A 195 6.43 -10.09 -1.87
C TYR A 195 6.60 -9.21 -0.61
N GLN A 196 5.51 -8.79 0.03
CA GLN A 196 5.55 -8.07 1.31
C GLN A 196 6.31 -8.88 2.38
N LYS A 197 5.97 -10.17 2.52
CA LYS A 197 6.60 -11.09 3.48
C LYS A 197 8.10 -11.33 3.20
N LEU A 198 8.50 -11.45 1.93
CA LEU A 198 9.87 -11.78 1.54
C LEU A 198 10.82 -10.57 1.55
N TYR A 199 10.37 -9.41 1.06
CA TYR A 199 11.24 -8.27 0.79
C TYR A 199 11.04 -7.07 1.74
N ASN A 200 10.04 -7.13 2.63
CA ASN A 200 9.58 -6.06 3.55
C ASN A 200 9.07 -4.79 2.83
N VAL A 201 8.37 -4.99 1.71
CA VAL A 201 7.80 -3.93 0.85
C VAL A 201 6.36 -3.53 1.27
N SER A 202 5.87 -2.43 0.73
CA SER A 202 4.47 -2.02 0.80
C SER A 202 3.56 -2.88 -0.09
N TYR A 203 2.25 -2.74 0.05
CA TYR A 203 1.29 -3.39 -0.85
C TYR A 203 1.34 -2.76 -2.25
N CYS A 204 1.28 -3.60 -3.28
CA CYS A 204 1.09 -3.21 -4.68
C CYS A 204 0.26 -4.26 -5.42
N GLU A 205 -0.51 -3.83 -6.40
CA GLU A 205 -1.46 -4.66 -7.15
C GLU A 205 -0.79 -5.86 -7.83
N LYS A 206 0.29 -5.65 -8.60
CA LYS A 206 1.07 -6.73 -9.23
C LYS A 206 1.60 -7.76 -8.24
N GLY A 207 2.12 -7.30 -7.10
CA GLY A 207 2.59 -8.19 -6.03
C GLY A 207 1.47 -9.02 -5.40
N CYS A 208 0.23 -8.55 -5.47
CA CYS A 208 -0.95 -9.35 -5.13
C CYS A 208 -1.30 -10.35 -6.23
N LEU A 209 -1.45 -9.91 -7.48
CA LEU A 209 -1.81 -10.76 -8.62
C LEU A 209 -0.85 -11.94 -8.78
N TYR A 210 0.47 -11.68 -8.71
CA TYR A 210 1.50 -12.73 -8.75
C TYR A 210 1.51 -13.62 -7.50
N THR A 211 1.08 -13.14 -6.33
CA THR A 211 0.87 -14.01 -5.16
C THR A 211 -0.31 -14.94 -5.40
N CYS A 212 -1.47 -14.41 -5.81
CA CYS A 212 -2.66 -15.20 -6.08
C CYS A 212 -2.43 -16.23 -7.20
N LEU A 213 -1.77 -15.86 -8.29
CA LEU A 213 -1.47 -16.77 -9.39
C LEU A 213 -0.50 -17.89 -8.96
N ASN A 214 0.51 -17.58 -8.15
CA ASN A 214 1.38 -18.60 -7.56
C ASN A 214 0.60 -19.53 -6.61
N ASP A 215 -0.27 -18.98 -5.75
CA ASP A 215 -1.11 -19.76 -4.84
C ASP A 215 -2.09 -20.68 -5.60
N GLN A 216 -2.61 -20.26 -6.76
CA GLN A 216 -3.42 -21.10 -7.65
C GLN A 216 -2.62 -22.22 -8.32
N ILE A 217 -1.37 -21.97 -8.73
CA ILE A 217 -0.49 -22.99 -9.29
C ILE A 217 -0.10 -24.02 -8.22
N ILE A 218 0.22 -23.57 -7.00
CA ILE A 218 0.53 -24.46 -5.87
C ILE A 218 -0.69 -25.34 -5.53
N GLN A 219 -1.89 -24.77 -5.45
CA GLN A 219 -3.12 -25.51 -5.08
C GLN A 219 -3.58 -26.53 -6.14
N ASN A 220 -3.33 -26.27 -7.43
CA ASN A 220 -3.82 -27.14 -8.52
C ASN A 220 -2.74 -28.07 -9.11
N CYS A 221 -1.45 -27.73 -8.96
CA CYS A 221 -0.33 -28.43 -9.61
C CYS A 221 0.79 -28.88 -8.63
N ASP A 222 0.64 -28.67 -7.31
CA ASP A 222 1.58 -29.07 -6.24
C ASP A 222 3.05 -28.60 -6.43
N CYS A 223 3.26 -27.50 -7.17
CA CYS A 223 4.58 -26.96 -7.47
C CYS A 223 4.60 -25.42 -7.51
N VAL A 224 5.79 -24.83 -7.47
CA VAL A 224 6.01 -23.38 -7.60
C VAL A 224 6.49 -23.05 -9.01
N ASP A 225 5.82 -22.13 -9.71
CA ASP A 225 6.26 -21.70 -11.04
C ASP A 225 7.63 -21.00 -10.94
N ILE A 226 8.55 -21.32 -11.88
CA ILE A 226 9.87 -20.68 -11.98
C ILE A 226 9.80 -19.16 -12.15
N LYS A 227 8.67 -18.58 -12.57
CA LYS A 227 8.48 -17.11 -12.59
C LYS A 227 8.51 -16.48 -11.20
N PHE A 228 8.04 -17.19 -10.17
CA PHE A 228 7.76 -16.62 -8.86
C PHE A 228 8.83 -17.01 -7.82
N PRO A 229 9.17 -16.13 -6.87
CA PRO A 229 10.03 -16.50 -5.77
C PRO A 229 9.35 -17.59 -4.92
N LYS A 230 10.12 -18.53 -4.37
CA LYS A 230 9.55 -19.53 -3.45
C LYS A 230 8.87 -18.81 -2.27
N PRO A 231 7.62 -19.17 -1.90
CA PRO A 231 6.97 -18.61 -0.73
C PRO A 231 7.77 -18.95 0.55
N PRO A 232 7.76 -18.07 1.57
CA PRO A 232 8.46 -18.34 2.82
C PRO A 232 7.84 -19.57 3.49
N THR A 233 8.67 -20.58 3.79
CA THR A 233 8.23 -21.82 4.43
C THR A 233 7.74 -21.54 5.85
N ASP A 234 6.42 -21.61 6.05
CA ASP A 234 5.84 -21.56 7.39
C ASP A 234 6.32 -22.77 8.20
N LYS A 235 6.72 -22.54 9.45
CA LYS A 235 7.46 -23.48 10.31
C LYS A 235 6.69 -24.76 10.63
N ASN A 236 5.39 -24.77 10.35
CA ASN A 236 4.48 -25.89 10.57
C ASN A 236 4.24 -26.75 9.30
N SER A 237 4.57 -26.24 8.11
CA SER A 237 4.40 -27.00 6.86
C SER A 237 5.61 -27.87 6.56
N ARG A 238 5.39 -29.16 6.31
CA ARG A 238 6.46 -30.16 6.12
C ARG A 238 6.84 -30.40 4.65
N THR A 239 6.18 -29.74 3.71
CA THR A 239 6.40 -29.88 2.26
C THR A 239 7.41 -28.83 1.78
N ASP A 240 8.64 -29.25 1.49
CA ASP A 240 9.57 -28.44 0.70
C ASP A 240 9.03 -28.33 -0.74
N LEU A 241 8.45 -27.17 -1.05
CA LEU A 241 7.84 -26.91 -2.34
C LEU A 241 8.92 -26.82 -3.42
N ARG A 242 8.82 -27.70 -4.42
CA ARG A 242 9.75 -27.79 -5.55
C ARG A 242 9.30 -26.87 -6.69
N PRO A 243 10.24 -26.35 -7.50
CA PRO A 243 9.89 -25.70 -8.75
C PRO A 243 9.10 -26.68 -9.66
N CYS A 244 8.18 -26.16 -10.46
CA CYS A 244 7.47 -26.94 -11.48
C CYS A 244 8.47 -27.47 -12.52
N SER A 245 8.51 -28.78 -12.75
CA SER A 245 9.56 -29.39 -13.57
C SER A 245 9.28 -29.27 -15.08
N ALA A 246 10.27 -28.76 -15.83
CA ALA A 246 10.14 -28.42 -17.25
C ALA A 246 10.03 -29.65 -18.17
N ASP A 247 10.47 -30.83 -17.71
CA ASP A 247 10.38 -32.09 -18.46
C ASP A 247 9.08 -32.87 -18.22
N ASN A 248 8.30 -32.53 -17.19
CA ASN A 248 7.07 -33.27 -16.86
C ASN A 248 5.84 -32.65 -17.52
N SER A 249 5.46 -33.19 -18.69
CA SER A 249 4.35 -32.69 -19.52
C SER A 249 3.00 -32.55 -18.80
N THR A 250 2.71 -33.34 -17.77
CA THR A 250 1.46 -33.20 -17.00
C THR A 250 1.46 -31.98 -16.10
N ILE A 251 2.62 -31.63 -15.51
CA ILE A 251 2.80 -30.41 -14.73
C ILE A 251 2.80 -29.20 -15.67
N THR A 252 3.51 -29.26 -16.81
CA THR A 252 3.49 -28.19 -17.82
C THR A 252 2.07 -27.93 -18.31
N ALA A 253 1.29 -28.97 -18.63
CA ALA A 253 -0.10 -28.82 -19.05
C ALA A 253 -1.03 -28.24 -17.95
N CYS A 254 -0.74 -28.53 -16.67
CA CYS A 254 -1.43 -27.94 -15.52
C CYS A 254 -1.14 -26.44 -15.42
N VAL A 255 0.14 -26.05 -15.41
CA VAL A 255 0.59 -24.66 -15.35
C VAL A 255 0.07 -23.86 -16.56
N ASP A 256 0.19 -24.40 -17.77
CA ASP A 256 -0.41 -23.85 -19.00
C ASP A 256 -1.92 -23.62 -18.89
N LYS A 257 -2.65 -24.48 -18.15
CA LYS A 257 -4.09 -24.29 -17.94
C LYS A 257 -4.34 -23.08 -17.04
N ILE A 258 -3.63 -22.98 -15.91
CA ILE A 258 -3.79 -21.86 -14.97
C ILE A 258 -3.40 -20.52 -15.61
N TRP A 259 -2.34 -20.46 -16.43
CA TRP A 259 -1.99 -19.25 -17.19
C TRP A 259 -3.07 -18.87 -18.22
N ARG A 260 -3.68 -19.84 -18.93
CA ARG A 260 -4.82 -19.56 -19.82
C ARG A 260 -6.08 -19.15 -19.06
N ASP A 261 -6.35 -19.73 -17.90
CA ASP A 261 -7.48 -19.32 -17.06
C ASP A 261 -7.29 -17.90 -16.51
N TYR A 262 -6.05 -17.48 -16.24
CA TYR A 262 -5.70 -16.09 -15.93
C TYR A 262 -5.94 -15.15 -17.12
N GLU A 263 -5.42 -15.49 -18.31
CA GLU A 263 -5.57 -14.69 -19.54
C GLU A 263 -7.03 -14.52 -20.01
N ASN A 264 -7.91 -15.47 -19.65
CA ASN A 264 -9.35 -15.43 -19.97
C ASN A 264 -10.21 -14.89 -18.81
N GLU A 265 -9.60 -14.25 -17.79
CA GLU A 265 -10.27 -13.69 -16.60
C GLU A 265 -11.11 -14.71 -15.78
N ASN A 266 -10.85 -16.02 -15.95
CA ASN A 266 -11.57 -17.10 -15.25
C ASN A 266 -11.09 -17.33 -13.80
N LEU A 267 -10.04 -16.64 -13.35
CA LEU A 267 -9.50 -16.75 -11.98
C LEU A 267 -9.94 -15.55 -11.10
N PRO A 268 -10.29 -15.77 -9.81
CA PRO A 268 -10.72 -14.71 -8.89
C PRO A 268 -9.60 -13.73 -8.50
N CYS A 269 -8.37 -13.92 -8.96
CA CYS A 269 -7.25 -13.02 -8.64
C CYS A 269 -7.53 -11.55 -9.00
N SER A 270 -8.27 -11.30 -10.09
CA SER A 270 -8.63 -9.94 -10.52
C SER A 270 -9.75 -9.29 -9.68
N SER A 271 -10.52 -10.07 -8.91
CA SER A 271 -11.49 -9.54 -7.94
C SER A 271 -10.92 -9.39 -6.52
N ASP A 272 -9.98 -10.28 -6.16
CA ASP A 272 -9.40 -10.35 -4.82
C ASP A 272 -8.23 -9.36 -4.64
N CYS A 273 -7.51 -9.04 -5.73
CA CYS A 273 -6.46 -8.04 -5.74
C CYS A 273 -7.01 -6.69 -6.21
N THR A 274 -7.04 -5.72 -5.29
CA THR A 274 -7.48 -4.35 -5.56
C THR A 274 -6.29 -3.42 -5.70
N VAL A 275 -6.49 -2.28 -6.35
CA VAL A 275 -5.46 -1.23 -6.41
C VAL A 275 -5.09 -0.73 -4.99
N PRO A 276 -3.81 -0.38 -4.75
CA PRO A 276 -3.41 0.27 -3.50
C PRO A 276 -4.20 1.58 -3.30
N CYS A 277 -4.44 1.95 -2.05
CA CYS A 277 -4.97 3.26 -1.74
C CYS A 277 -3.93 4.35 -2.11
N SER A 278 -2.78 4.45 -1.44
CA SER A 278 -1.73 5.41 -1.83
C SER A 278 -0.71 4.79 -2.79
N GLU A 279 -0.45 5.40 -3.95
CA GLU A 279 0.64 5.00 -4.84
C GLU A 279 1.38 6.21 -5.47
N THR A 280 2.69 6.05 -5.69
CA THR A 280 3.55 6.98 -6.43
C THR A 280 3.97 6.34 -7.75
N LEU A 281 3.68 6.99 -8.89
CA LEU A 281 4.13 6.52 -10.21
C LEU A 281 5.09 7.53 -10.85
N TYR A 282 6.16 7.02 -11.44
CA TYR A 282 7.14 7.79 -12.20
C TYR A 282 6.97 7.50 -13.69
N LYS A 283 6.86 8.52 -14.54
CA LYS A 283 6.83 8.32 -16.00
C LYS A 283 8.18 8.76 -16.60
N PRO A 284 8.99 7.81 -17.12
CA PRO A 284 10.29 8.12 -17.70
C PRO A 284 10.16 8.66 -19.13
N VAL A 285 10.95 9.68 -19.46
CA VAL A 285 11.22 10.14 -20.83
C VAL A 285 12.65 9.74 -21.16
N ILE A 286 12.81 8.88 -22.17
CA ILE A 286 14.10 8.25 -22.49
C ILE A 286 14.71 8.92 -23.73
N SER A 287 16.00 9.27 -23.66
CA SER A 287 16.80 9.64 -24.82
C SER A 287 18.18 8.98 -24.75
N ARG A 288 18.83 8.77 -25.90
CA ARG A 288 20.07 7.99 -26.00
C ARG A 288 21.05 8.63 -26.97
N GLU A 289 22.32 8.68 -26.59
CA GLU A 289 23.42 9.20 -27.41
C GLU A 289 24.62 8.25 -27.43
N ILE A 290 25.50 8.37 -28.43
CA ILE A 290 26.64 7.48 -28.61
C ILE A 290 27.74 7.83 -27.60
N TRP A 291 28.20 6.83 -26.85
CA TRP A 291 29.25 6.98 -25.84
C TRP A 291 30.19 5.76 -25.87
N PRO A 292 31.53 5.94 -25.74
CA PRO A 292 32.24 7.21 -25.66
C PRO A 292 32.39 7.90 -27.03
N SER A 293 32.52 9.23 -27.05
CA SER A 293 32.88 9.95 -28.28
C SER A 293 34.37 9.79 -28.60
N LYS A 294 34.74 9.84 -29.89
CA LYS A 294 36.14 9.59 -30.33
C LYS A 294 37.17 10.50 -29.64
N ASN A 295 36.84 11.78 -29.48
CA ASN A 295 37.72 12.75 -28.81
C ASN A 295 37.79 12.51 -27.30
N TYR A 296 36.67 12.12 -26.67
CA TYR A 296 36.64 11.81 -25.24
C TYR A 296 37.46 10.55 -24.92
N LEU A 297 37.35 9.50 -25.75
CA LEU A 297 38.18 8.29 -25.65
C LEU A 297 39.68 8.61 -25.75
N ALA A 298 40.07 9.47 -26.70
CA ALA A 298 41.46 9.94 -26.84
C ALA A 298 41.94 10.84 -25.68
N GLN A 299 41.03 11.46 -24.91
CA GLN A 299 41.35 12.24 -23.72
C GLN A 299 41.42 11.35 -22.45
N MET A 300 40.61 10.29 -22.35
CA MET A 300 40.74 9.29 -21.28
C MET A 300 42.11 8.62 -21.28
N ALA A 301 42.67 8.34 -22.47
CA ALA A 301 44.04 7.84 -22.64
C ALA A 301 45.14 8.74 -22.02
N GLN A 302 44.86 10.03 -21.80
CA GLN A 302 45.79 11.01 -21.24
C GLN A 302 45.55 11.25 -19.74
N THR A 303 44.52 10.66 -19.15
CA THR A 303 44.08 10.93 -17.78
C THR A 303 44.39 9.72 -16.89
N PRO A 304 45.35 9.80 -15.93
CA PRO A 304 45.84 8.63 -15.20
C PRO A 304 44.77 7.75 -14.55
N ASN A 305 43.73 8.37 -13.97
CA ASN A 305 42.64 7.68 -13.29
C ASN A 305 41.73 6.87 -14.23
N TYR A 306 41.74 7.14 -15.54
CA TYR A 306 40.93 6.44 -16.55
C TYR A 306 41.77 5.56 -17.49
N LEU A 307 43.07 5.37 -17.22
CA LEU A 307 43.94 4.52 -18.05
C LEU A 307 43.50 3.06 -18.08
N THR A 308 42.97 2.51 -16.97
CA THR A 308 42.44 1.14 -16.91
C THR A 308 41.22 1.00 -17.82
N LEU A 309 40.19 1.83 -17.59
CA LEU A 309 38.97 1.89 -18.39
C LEU A 309 39.25 2.16 -19.87
N PHE A 310 40.20 3.04 -20.19
CA PHE A 310 40.64 3.28 -21.58
C PHE A 310 41.24 2.01 -22.21
N ASN A 311 42.09 1.28 -21.49
CA ASN A 311 42.70 0.04 -21.98
C ASN A 311 41.69 -1.10 -22.15
N GLU A 312 40.55 -1.04 -21.46
CA GLU A 312 39.43 -1.97 -21.62
C GLU A 312 38.55 -1.57 -22.82
N LEU A 313 38.08 -0.31 -22.85
CA LEU A 313 37.31 0.26 -23.97
C LEU A 313 38.03 0.16 -25.33
N ASN A 314 39.37 0.18 -25.35
CA ASN A 314 40.16 0.11 -26.58
C ASN A 314 40.42 -1.33 -27.09
N LYS A 315 40.06 -2.38 -26.34
CA LYS A 315 40.34 -3.80 -26.67
C LYS A 315 39.31 -4.48 -27.57
N SER A 316 38.47 -3.73 -28.28
CA SER A 316 37.26 -4.20 -29.00
C SER A 316 36.10 -4.66 -28.10
N ASP A 317 36.37 -5.04 -26.85
CA ASP A 317 35.36 -5.29 -25.79
C ASP A 317 34.65 -4.00 -25.31
N SER A 318 34.69 -2.91 -26.11
CA SER A 318 33.91 -1.68 -25.88
C SER A 318 32.40 -1.94 -25.78
N GLN A 319 31.94 -3.05 -26.36
CA GLN A 319 30.56 -3.49 -26.33
C GLN A 319 30.05 -3.85 -24.94
N ASP A 320 30.91 -4.03 -23.94
CA ASP A 320 30.50 -4.35 -22.58
C ASP A 320 30.16 -3.11 -21.73
N TYR A 321 30.60 -1.91 -22.14
CA TYR A 321 30.49 -0.70 -21.33
C TYR A 321 29.39 0.24 -21.81
N GLY A 322 28.70 0.89 -20.88
CA GLY A 322 27.72 1.93 -21.18
C GLY A 322 27.47 2.83 -19.98
N GLN A 323 26.71 3.90 -20.20
CA GLN A 323 26.33 4.84 -19.14
C GLN A 323 24.81 5.06 -19.13
N PHE A 324 24.23 5.27 -17.97
CA PHE A 324 22.90 5.87 -17.85
C PHE A 324 22.86 6.95 -16.77
N VAL A 325 21.97 7.93 -16.97
CA VAL A 325 21.74 9.03 -16.03
C VAL A 325 20.25 9.19 -15.82
N VAL A 326 19.79 9.04 -14.58
CA VAL A 326 18.38 9.20 -14.19
C VAL A 326 18.23 10.44 -13.31
N PHE A 327 17.34 11.35 -13.68
CA PHE A 327 17.21 12.66 -13.04
C PHE A 327 15.77 13.18 -13.08
N LEU A 328 15.40 14.04 -12.13
CA LEU A 328 14.15 14.81 -12.23
C LEU A 328 14.26 15.81 -13.39
N GLN A 329 13.33 15.77 -14.33
CA GLN A 329 13.23 16.79 -15.37
C GLN A 329 12.85 18.15 -14.77
N ASP A 330 11.84 18.14 -13.88
CA ASP A 330 11.23 19.29 -13.22
C ASP A 330 10.77 18.91 -11.80
N PHE A 331 10.51 19.91 -10.94
CA PHE A 331 9.95 19.70 -9.59
C PHE A 331 8.42 19.77 -9.51
N SER A 332 7.74 20.03 -10.64
CA SER A 332 6.28 19.98 -10.71
C SER A 332 5.81 18.52 -10.62
N TYR A 333 5.40 18.11 -9.42
CA TYR A 333 4.54 16.96 -9.23
C TYR A 333 3.07 17.37 -9.41
N THR A 334 2.16 16.39 -9.43
CA THR A 334 0.73 16.65 -9.24
C THR A 334 0.16 15.65 -8.25
N SER A 335 -0.64 16.17 -7.31
CA SER A 335 -1.50 15.34 -6.48
C SER A 335 -2.84 15.22 -7.18
N ILE A 336 -3.38 14.00 -7.22
CA ILE A 336 -4.78 13.76 -7.51
C ILE A 336 -5.31 13.02 -6.29
N ASP A 337 -6.35 13.57 -5.68
CA ASP A 337 -6.93 13.11 -4.43
C ASP A 337 -8.44 12.99 -4.66
N GLU A 338 -9.02 11.82 -4.36
CA GLU A 338 -10.47 11.60 -4.49
C GLU A 338 -11.19 12.21 -3.28
N SER A 339 -12.17 13.08 -3.53
CA SER A 339 -13.10 13.61 -2.52
C SER A 339 -14.53 13.15 -2.83
N PRO A 340 -15.42 13.02 -1.82
CA PRO A 340 -16.79 12.65 -2.08
C PRO A 340 -17.49 13.80 -2.83
N ALA A 341 -18.14 13.50 -3.95
CA ALA A 341 -18.84 14.50 -4.76
C ALA A 341 -20.03 15.18 -4.04
N TYR A 342 -20.41 14.66 -2.86
CA TYR A 342 -21.47 15.19 -2.02
C TYR A 342 -21.13 14.95 -0.55
N GLU A 343 -21.06 16.02 0.24
CA GLU A 343 -20.67 15.95 1.65
C GLU A 343 -21.87 15.81 2.60
N ILE A 344 -21.65 15.30 3.82
CA ILE A 344 -22.67 15.23 4.88
C ILE A 344 -23.26 16.62 5.19
N MET A 345 -22.45 17.67 5.08
CA MET A 345 -22.89 19.07 5.24
C MET A 345 -23.84 19.51 4.12
N GLN A 346 -23.58 19.08 2.88
CA GLN A 346 -24.44 19.39 1.72
C GLN A 346 -25.76 18.59 1.80
N PHE A 347 -25.69 17.29 2.15
CA PHE A 347 -26.86 16.46 2.44
C PHE A 347 -27.76 17.07 3.52
N SER A 348 -27.16 17.56 4.61
CA SER A 348 -27.89 18.23 5.70
C SER A 348 -28.49 19.57 5.26
N SER A 349 -27.78 20.31 4.42
CA SER A 349 -28.23 21.58 3.84
C SER A 349 -29.42 21.40 2.91
N ASP A 350 -29.39 20.42 2.00
CA ASP A 350 -30.45 20.21 1.02
C ASP A 350 -31.71 19.62 1.65
N ILE A 351 -31.57 18.70 2.61
CA ILE A 351 -32.69 18.23 3.44
C ILE A 351 -33.29 19.40 4.23
N GLY A 352 -32.46 20.24 4.86
CA GLY A 352 -32.93 21.43 5.59
C GLY A 352 -33.64 22.44 4.67
N GLY A 353 -33.13 22.65 3.46
CA GLY A 353 -33.73 23.53 2.46
C GLY A 353 -35.08 23.01 1.95
N ILE A 354 -35.19 21.72 1.65
CA ILE A 354 -36.45 21.09 1.21
C ILE A 354 -37.50 21.11 2.33
N LEU A 355 -37.13 20.71 3.55
CA LEU A 355 -38.05 20.72 4.69
C LEU A 355 -38.49 22.15 5.08
N GLY A 356 -37.56 23.11 5.06
CA GLY A 356 -37.86 24.53 5.28
C GLY A 356 -38.79 25.12 4.21
N LEU A 357 -38.58 24.79 2.93
CA LEU A 357 -39.37 25.32 1.82
C LEU A 357 -40.78 24.72 1.74
N TYR A 358 -40.93 23.40 1.91
CA TYR A 358 -42.22 22.73 1.71
C TYR A 358 -43.06 22.56 2.98
N VAL A 359 -42.43 22.52 4.16
CA VAL A 359 -43.11 22.26 5.45
C VAL A 359 -43.02 23.47 6.40
N GLY A 360 -42.12 24.44 6.13
CA GLY A 360 -41.76 25.47 7.10
C GLY A 360 -40.95 24.92 8.28
N PHE A 361 -40.49 23.68 8.19
CA PHE A 361 -39.82 22.97 9.28
C PHE A 361 -38.41 23.54 9.49
N SER A 362 -38.11 23.89 10.73
CA SER A 362 -36.87 24.57 11.12
C SER A 362 -36.30 24.02 12.42
N ILE A 363 -35.07 24.41 12.77
CA ILE A 363 -34.46 23.97 14.02
C ILE A 363 -35.24 24.45 15.26
N LEU A 364 -36.03 25.52 15.14
CA LEU A 364 -36.94 25.97 16.19
C LEU A 364 -38.12 24.99 16.37
N THR A 365 -38.71 24.49 15.29
CA THR A 365 -39.79 23.49 15.39
C THR A 365 -39.33 22.19 16.04
N ILE A 366 -38.04 21.84 15.93
CA ILE A 366 -37.45 20.71 16.68
C ILE A 366 -37.41 21.00 18.19
N VAL A 367 -37.03 22.22 18.58
CA VAL A 367 -37.03 22.65 19.99
C VAL A 367 -38.46 22.68 20.55
N GLU A 368 -39.43 23.21 19.80
CA GLU A 368 -40.86 23.21 20.15
C GLU A 368 -41.39 21.78 20.38
N PHE A 369 -41.00 20.81 19.55
CA PHE A 369 -41.35 19.39 19.77
C PHE A 369 -40.73 18.82 21.06
N PHE A 370 -39.50 19.22 21.43
CA PHE A 370 -38.88 18.78 22.69
C PHE A 370 -39.49 19.46 23.91
N GLU A 371 -39.84 20.74 23.82
CA GLU A 371 -40.56 21.49 24.86
C GLU A 371 -41.94 20.87 25.10
N LEU A 372 -42.73 20.68 24.03
CA LEU A 372 -44.04 20.02 24.11
C LEU A 372 -43.94 18.59 24.67
N ALA A 373 -42.90 17.83 24.31
CA ALA A 373 -42.68 16.50 24.89
C ALA A 373 -42.33 16.55 26.38
N ALA A 374 -41.52 17.53 26.82
CA ALA A 374 -41.18 17.75 28.23
C ALA A 374 -42.42 18.16 29.04
N ASP A 375 -43.25 19.06 28.51
CA ASP A 375 -44.51 19.50 29.13
C ASP A 375 -45.52 18.35 29.23
N ILE A 376 -45.70 17.55 28.18
CA ILE A 376 -46.57 16.38 28.21
C ILE A 376 -46.08 15.37 29.25
N LEU A 377 -44.77 15.12 29.35
CA LEU A 377 -44.19 14.26 30.39
C LEU A 377 -44.40 14.85 31.80
N GLY A 378 -44.20 16.16 31.97
CA GLY A 378 -44.46 16.87 33.21
C GLY A 378 -45.92 16.80 33.66
N LEU A 379 -46.86 16.99 32.74
CA LEU A 379 -48.31 16.86 32.97
C LEU A 379 -48.71 15.41 33.30
N ILE A 380 -48.13 14.41 32.64
CA ILE A 380 -48.35 12.99 32.96
C ILE A 380 -47.81 12.68 34.38
N CYS A 381 -46.60 13.13 34.72
CA CYS A 381 -46.04 13.00 36.06
C CYS A 381 -46.91 13.69 37.13
N PHE A 382 -47.41 14.90 36.85
CA PHE A 382 -48.32 15.62 37.72
C PHE A 382 -49.69 14.92 37.87
N HIS A 383 -50.22 14.33 36.80
CA HIS A 383 -51.47 13.57 36.84
C HIS A 383 -51.32 12.25 37.64
N ILE A 384 -50.17 11.60 37.57
CA ILE A 384 -49.83 10.44 38.41
C ILE A 384 -49.70 10.87 39.88
N TYR A 385 -49.00 11.97 40.16
CA TYR A 385 -48.81 12.52 41.51
C TYR A 385 -50.10 13.01 42.18
N SER A 386 -50.98 13.68 41.42
CA SER A 386 -52.28 14.16 41.91
C SER A 386 -53.31 13.01 42.06
N SER A 387 -53.28 12.01 41.18
CA SER A 387 -54.03 10.76 41.36
C SER A 387 -53.59 10.03 42.65
N SER A 388 -52.28 9.93 42.90
CA SER A 388 -51.72 9.42 44.16
C SER A 388 -52.23 10.19 45.39
N LYS A 389 -52.12 11.53 45.41
CA LYS A 389 -52.67 12.36 46.50
C LYS A 389 -54.19 12.19 46.69
N THR A 390 -54.94 11.97 45.62
CA THR A 390 -56.40 11.74 45.67
C THR A 390 -56.74 10.37 46.25
N SER A 391 -56.03 9.33 45.83
CA SER A 391 -56.13 7.98 46.39
C SER A 391 -55.79 7.96 47.89
N VAL A 392 -54.72 8.65 48.31
CA VAL A 392 -54.34 8.80 49.72
C VAL A 392 -55.40 9.58 50.53
N LYS A 393 -56.02 10.63 49.96
CA LYS A 393 -57.14 11.34 50.61
C LYS A 393 -58.37 10.42 50.79
N ASN A 394 -58.70 9.59 49.81
CA ASN A 394 -59.82 8.66 49.91
C ASN A 394 -59.52 7.51 50.91
N TRP A 395 -58.30 6.96 50.92
CA TRP A 395 -57.88 5.98 51.92
C TRP A 395 -57.94 6.53 53.35
N ARG A 396 -57.53 7.79 53.57
CA ARG A 396 -57.69 8.48 54.88
C ARG A 396 -59.17 8.64 55.27
N ARG A 397 -60.09 8.90 54.32
CA ARG A 397 -61.54 8.95 54.58
C ARG A 397 -62.09 7.58 54.99
N GLU A 398 -61.79 6.51 54.25
CA GLU A 398 -62.21 5.16 54.61
C GLU A 398 -61.68 4.70 55.97
N LYS A 399 -60.41 5.01 56.28
CA LYS A 399 -59.80 4.63 57.55
C LYS A 399 -60.44 5.37 58.74
N LYS A 400 -60.93 6.60 58.53
CA LYS A 400 -61.71 7.34 59.54
C LYS A 400 -63.10 6.73 59.76
N ILE A 401 -63.77 6.27 58.69
CA ILE A 401 -65.05 5.55 58.80
C ILE A 401 -64.89 4.21 59.53
N ARG A 402 -63.85 3.42 59.20
CA ARG A 402 -63.58 2.12 59.86
C ARG A 402 -63.32 2.23 61.37
N ASN A 403 -62.81 3.36 61.86
CA ASN A 403 -62.55 3.55 63.29
C ASN A 403 -63.81 3.83 64.13
N CYS A 404 -64.96 4.18 63.54
CA CYS A 404 -66.18 4.43 64.32
C CYS A 404 -66.90 3.15 64.77
N ASN A 405 -66.66 2.00 64.12
CA ASN A 405 -67.45 0.77 64.32
C ASN A 405 -66.79 -0.25 65.26
N ARG A 406 -66.02 0.16 66.28
CA ARG A 406 -65.35 -0.79 67.19
C ARG A 406 -65.14 -0.28 68.63
N VAL A 407 -66.22 -0.17 69.41
CA VAL A 407 -66.18 -0.28 70.89
C VAL A 407 -67.40 -1.08 71.36
N LEU A 408 -67.19 -2.04 72.26
CA LEU A 408 -68.20 -2.82 73.00
C LEU A 408 -68.03 -2.55 74.53
N PRO A 409 -68.92 -3.01 75.44
CA PRO A 409 -69.36 -2.18 76.58
C PRO A 409 -68.45 -2.12 77.84
N PHE A 410 -68.82 -1.17 78.72
CA PHE A 410 -68.47 -0.94 80.15
C PHE A 410 -68.09 -2.20 80.99
N LYS A 411 -67.30 -2.15 82.09
CA LYS A 411 -67.01 -1.12 83.14
C LYS A 411 -65.68 -1.50 83.89
N LYS A 412 -65.15 -0.98 85.04
CA LYS A 412 -65.49 -0.01 86.12
C LYS A 412 -64.23 0.40 86.95
N SER A 413 -63.95 1.70 87.17
CA SER A 413 -63.11 2.32 88.25
C SER A 413 -61.58 2.01 88.29
N GLN A 414 -60.68 2.75 88.97
CA GLN A 414 -60.75 3.84 89.99
C GLN A 414 -59.74 4.99 89.73
N ILE A 415 -60.04 6.22 90.23
CA ILE A 415 -59.24 7.16 91.11
C ILE A 415 -57.68 7.18 90.90
N SER A 416 -56.92 8.29 90.78
CA SER A 416 -57.11 9.77 90.97
C SER A 416 -55.99 10.62 90.30
N LEU A 417 -56.21 11.96 90.20
CA LEU A 417 -55.30 13.15 90.40
C LEU A 417 -53.76 12.99 90.22
N ASN A 418 -52.98 13.95 89.69
CA ASN A 418 -53.12 15.43 89.67
C ASN A 418 -52.21 16.11 88.59
N GLU A 419 -52.46 17.40 88.27
CA GLU A 419 -51.47 18.52 88.03
C GLU A 419 -50.24 18.40 87.07
N ILE A 420 -49.69 19.43 86.39
CA ILE A 420 -50.10 20.81 85.99
C ILE A 420 -49.07 21.40 84.95
N TYR A 421 -49.46 22.33 84.04
CA TYR A 421 -48.62 23.33 83.30
C TYR A 421 -47.55 22.84 82.26
N VAL A 422 -47.10 23.60 81.22
CA VAL A 422 -47.58 24.82 80.50
C VAL A 422 -46.98 24.90 79.06
N SER A 423 -47.23 26.00 78.32
CA SER A 423 -46.81 26.39 76.94
C SER A 423 -45.29 26.60 76.71
N GLY A 424 -44.76 26.79 75.49
CA GLY A 424 -45.31 26.84 74.11
C GLY A 424 -44.34 27.57 73.13
N GLU A 425 -44.79 27.96 71.93
CA GLU A 425 -44.15 28.89 70.94
C GLU A 425 -42.89 28.28 70.23
N ASP A 426 -42.81 27.93 68.93
CA ASP A 426 -43.56 28.20 67.67
C ASP A 426 -43.33 29.62 67.07
N ASP A 427 -42.90 29.91 65.82
CA ASP A 427 -42.33 29.16 64.63
C ASP A 427 -41.67 30.17 63.60
N GLU A 428 -41.33 29.79 62.34
CA GLU A 428 -40.87 30.61 61.15
C GLU A 428 -39.35 31.08 61.14
N ASP A 429 -38.59 31.35 60.03
CA ASP A 429 -38.87 31.63 58.58
C ASP A 429 -37.65 31.38 57.58
N GLU A 430 -37.71 31.81 56.28
CA GLU A 430 -36.77 31.55 55.12
C GLU A 430 -35.45 32.44 55.03
N GLU A 431 -34.52 32.50 54.03
CA GLU A 431 -34.30 32.02 52.61
C GLU A 431 -32.77 32.16 52.17
N GLU A 432 -32.43 31.99 50.87
CA GLU A 432 -31.26 32.48 50.05
C GLU A 432 -30.05 31.55 49.67
N MET A 433 -29.19 31.98 48.71
CA MET A 433 -28.33 31.14 47.79
C MET A 433 -26.99 31.86 47.37
N ASP A 434 -26.11 31.52 46.39
CA ASP A 434 -25.98 30.46 45.34
C ASP A 434 -24.49 30.02 45.03
N PRO A 435 -23.66 30.58 44.09
CA PRO A 435 -22.94 29.70 43.14
C PRO A 435 -21.41 29.58 43.22
N ARG A 436 -20.91 28.43 42.72
CA ARG A 436 -19.76 28.21 41.77
C ARG A 436 -19.47 26.70 41.62
N GLY A 437 -19.06 26.11 40.49
CA GLY A 437 -18.91 26.63 39.11
C GLY A 437 -17.54 26.33 38.46
N LYS A 438 -17.32 25.15 37.84
CA LYS A 438 -16.28 24.88 36.79
C LYS A 438 -16.32 23.45 36.18
N PRO A 439 -16.18 23.28 34.84
CA PRO A 439 -16.10 21.98 34.16
C PRO A 439 -14.66 21.58 33.73
N ARG A 440 -14.51 20.66 32.76
CA ARG A 440 -13.33 19.79 32.49
C ARG A 440 -12.85 19.83 31.02
N THR A 441 -11.61 19.35 30.79
CA THR A 441 -11.05 18.72 29.55
C THR A 441 -10.81 19.49 28.23
N GLY A 442 -9.69 19.16 27.57
CA GLY A 442 -9.42 19.32 26.12
C GLY A 442 -8.71 20.61 25.68
N SER A 443 -7.83 20.65 24.67
CA SER A 443 -7.16 19.58 23.89
C SER A 443 -5.87 20.11 23.22
N ARG A 444 -5.00 19.20 22.72
CA ARG A 444 -3.79 19.55 21.93
C ARG A 444 -4.14 20.22 20.60
N ALA A 445 -3.37 21.25 20.22
CA ALA A 445 -3.23 21.68 18.82
C ALA A 445 -2.05 20.96 18.15
N SER A 446 -2.13 20.74 16.84
CA SER A 446 -1.16 19.97 16.05
C SER A 446 -0.01 20.83 15.48
N VAL A 447 1.11 20.16 15.21
CA VAL A 447 2.29 20.76 14.54
C VAL A 447 2.03 20.80 13.02
N LEU A 448 2.29 21.94 12.37
CA LEU A 448 2.33 21.98 10.90
C LEU A 448 3.48 21.11 10.40
N ASN A 449 3.16 20.14 9.56
CA ASN A 449 4.17 19.24 9.01
C ASN A 449 5.03 19.95 7.94
N ARG A 450 6.24 19.43 7.69
CA ARG A 450 7.12 19.98 6.65
C ARG A 450 6.54 19.73 5.25
N ARG A 451 6.99 20.53 4.28
CA ARG A 451 6.80 20.23 2.86
C ARG A 451 7.64 18.99 2.53
N ASP A 452 6.99 17.93 2.06
CA ASP A 452 7.68 16.78 1.51
C ASP A 452 8.44 17.21 0.25
N MET A 453 9.74 16.94 0.21
CA MET A 453 10.53 16.99 -1.02
C MET A 453 10.49 15.60 -1.65
N THR A 454 10.61 15.51 -2.96
CA THR A 454 10.57 14.24 -3.69
C THR A 454 11.97 13.79 -4.12
N SER A 455 12.11 12.48 -4.30
CA SER A 455 13.36 11.77 -4.56
C SER A 455 13.22 10.87 -5.80
N VAL A 456 14.34 10.33 -6.25
CA VAL A 456 14.42 9.42 -7.42
C VAL A 456 15.06 8.11 -6.96
N HIS A 457 14.48 6.99 -7.40
CA HIS A 457 14.79 5.64 -6.97
C HIS A 457 14.77 4.71 -8.18
N ILE A 458 15.77 3.83 -8.28
CA ILE A 458 16.32 3.26 -9.51
C ILE A 458 16.90 1.88 -9.19
#